data_AF-A0A2W7C493-F1
#
_entry.id   AF-A0A2W7C493-F1
#
_cell.length_a   1.000
_cell.length_b   1.000
_cell.length_c   1.000
_cell.angle_alpha   90.00
_cell.angle_beta   90.00
_cell.angle_gamma   90.00
#
_symmetry.space_group_name_H-M   'P 1'
#
loop_
_entity.id
_entity.type
_entity.pdbx_description
1 polymer ?
#
loop_
_entity_poly.entity_id
_entity_poly.type
_entity_poly.pdbx_seq_one_letter_code
_entity_poly.pdbx_strand_id
1 'polypeptide(L)'
;MIQQPRHKGDYADREVDCQEAMEPGFQAIVDCMVDVGWTRGEVMRSLRRLIAADNITQKENARVEAELAIARAMLRAGKTL
;
A
#
# COMPACT_ATOMS: atom_id res chain seq x y z
N MET A 1 -11.45 14.89 -7.66
CA MET A 1 -10.86 15.16 -6.32
C MET A 1 -11.00 13.88 -5.51
N ILE A 2 -9.91 13.37 -4.91
CA ILE A 2 -9.99 12.16 -4.07
C ILE A 2 -10.71 12.55 -2.78
N GLN A 3 -11.84 11.89 -2.50
CA GLN A 3 -12.62 12.15 -1.29
C GLN A 3 -11.96 11.50 -0.08
N GLN A 4 -11.96 12.21 1.05
CA GLN A 4 -11.54 11.63 2.32
C GLN A 4 -12.60 10.63 2.83
N PRO A 5 -12.22 9.63 3.65
CA PRO A 5 -13.18 8.75 4.30
C PRO A 5 -14.23 9.53 5.10
N ARG A 6 -15.48 9.05 5.12
CA ARG A 6 -16.60 9.70 5.84
C ARG A 6 -16.38 9.74 7.35
N HIS A 7 -15.83 8.66 7.89
CA HIS A 7 -15.54 8.49 9.31
C HIS A 7 -14.15 7.88 9.52
N LYS A 8 -13.57 8.16 10.69
CA LYS A 8 -12.34 7.49 11.15
C LYS A 8 -12.70 6.11 11.69
N GLY A 9 -11.94 5.08 11.31
CA GLY A 9 -12.21 3.70 11.69
C GLY A 9 -13.16 3.01 10.71
N ASP A 10 -13.62 1.81 11.05
CA ASP A 10 -14.41 0.98 10.13
C ASP A 10 -15.90 1.33 10.16
N TYR A 11 -16.51 1.30 8.98
CA TYR A 11 -17.95 1.43 8.76
C TYR A 11 -18.33 0.59 7.53
N ALA A 12 -19.60 0.22 7.42
CA ALA A 12 -20.07 -0.78 6.45
C ALA A 12 -19.61 -0.51 5.01
N ASP A 13 -19.71 0.75 4.56
CA ASP A 13 -19.39 1.12 3.18
C ASP A 13 -17.94 1.60 2.99
N ARG A 14 -17.06 1.46 3.99
CA ARG A 14 -15.71 2.05 3.94
C ARG A 14 -14.88 1.52 2.79
N GLU A 15 -14.96 0.22 2.53
CA GLU A 15 -14.23 -0.39 1.42
C GLU A 15 -14.73 0.13 0.06
N VAL A 16 -16.05 0.32 -0.08
CA VAL A 16 -16.66 0.86 -1.30
C VAL A 16 -16.25 2.31 -1.50
N ASP A 17 -16.35 3.15 -0.47
CA ASP A 17 -15.90 4.55 -0.53
C ASP A 17 -14.40 4.64 -0.92
N CYS A 18 -13.56 3.76 -0.38
CA CYS A 18 -12.14 3.69 -0.75
C CYS A 18 -11.95 3.30 -2.22
N GLN A 19 -12.71 2.33 -2.73
CA GLN A 19 -12.65 1.92 -4.13
C GLN A 19 -13.08 3.06 -5.07
N GLU A 20 -14.22 3.70 -4.79
CA GLU A 20 -14.72 4.84 -5.57
C GLU A 20 -13.72 6.00 -5.60
N ALA A 21 -13.06 6.28 -4.46
CA ALA A 21 -12.04 7.33 -4.39
C ALA A 21 -10.77 6.99 -5.21
N MET A 22 -10.40 5.71 -5.29
CA MET A 22 -9.21 5.24 -6.02
C MET A 22 -9.48 5.04 -7.52
N GLU A 23 -10.72 4.73 -7.92
CA GLU A 23 -11.08 4.35 -9.28
C GLU A 23 -10.61 5.33 -10.36
N PRO A 24 -10.74 6.67 -10.21
CA PRO A 24 -10.27 7.61 -11.22
C PRO A 24 -8.76 7.51 -11.48
N GLY A 25 -7.96 7.36 -10.42
CA GLY A 25 -6.52 7.20 -10.54
C GLY A 25 -6.14 5.85 -11.13
N PHE A 26 -6.88 4.80 -10.78
CA PHE A 26 -6.70 3.48 -11.36
C PHE A 26 -6.98 3.45 -12.87
N GLN A 27 -8.08 4.05 -13.32
CA GLN A 27 -8.40 4.12 -14.75
C GLN A 27 -7.36 4.94 -15.51
N ALA A 28 -6.92 6.09 -14.97
CA ALA A 28 -5.87 6.90 -15.58
C ALA A 28 -4.56 6.11 -15.78
N ILE A 29 -4.15 5.30 -14.81
CA ILE A 29 -2.98 4.41 -14.95
C ILE A 29 -3.21 3.39 -16.06
N VAL A 30 -4.39 2.76 -16.10
CA VAL A 30 -4.69 1.74 -17.11
C VAL A 30 -4.69 2.33 -18.51
N ASP A 31 -5.34 3.48 -18.70
CA ASP A 31 -5.43 4.18 -19.98
C ASP A 31 -4.04 4.60 -20.46
N CYS A 32 -3.22 5.22 -19.60
CA CYS A 32 -1.85 5.61 -19.97
C CYS A 32 -0.99 4.41 -20.44
N MET A 33 -1.15 3.24 -19.82
CA MET A 33 -0.40 2.06 -20.21
C MET A 33 -0.91 1.46 -21.52
N VAL A 34 -2.23 1.48 -21.74
CA VAL A 34 -2.85 1.05 -23.00
C VAL A 34 -2.45 1.95 -24.16
N ASP A 35 -2.37 3.27 -23.94
CA ASP A 35 -1.97 4.25 -24.94
C ASP A 35 -0.54 4.01 -25.47
N VAL A 36 0.34 3.44 -24.64
CA VAL A 36 1.70 3.06 -25.04
C VAL A 36 1.82 1.60 -25.49
N GLY A 37 0.68 0.96 -25.78
CA GLY A 37 0.60 -0.34 -26.46
C GLY A 37 0.49 -1.55 -25.55
N TRP A 38 0.30 -1.38 -24.23
CA TRP A 38 0.07 -2.52 -23.34
C TRP A 38 -1.36 -3.03 -23.47
N THR A 39 -1.55 -4.33 -23.32
CA THR A 39 -2.89 -4.89 -23.17
C THR A 39 -3.40 -4.63 -21.75
N ARG A 40 -4.70 -4.41 -21.59
CA ARG A 40 -5.33 -4.32 -20.26
C ARG A 40 -4.99 -5.52 -19.38
N GLY A 41 -4.89 -6.72 -19.97
CA GLY A 41 -4.49 -7.93 -19.26
C GLY A 41 -3.07 -7.88 -18.67
N GLU A 42 -2.12 -7.28 -19.39
CA GLU A 42 -0.76 -7.07 -18.87
C GLU A 42 -0.74 -6.06 -17.73
N VAL A 43 -1.44 -4.94 -17.87
CA VAL A 43 -1.57 -3.94 -16.81
C VAL A 43 -2.11 -4.56 -15.53
N MET A 44 -3.22 -5.31 -15.63
CA MET A 44 -3.84 -5.96 -14.47
C MET A 44 -2.96 -7.03 -13.82
N ARG A 45 -2.16 -7.77 -14.60
CA ARG A 45 -1.20 -8.74 -14.03
C ARG A 45 -0.05 -8.03 -13.33
N SER A 46 0.47 -6.96 -13.93
CA SER A 46 1.56 -6.17 -13.34
C SER A 46 1.13 -5.48 -12.06
N LEU A 47 -0.03 -4.81 -12.03
CA LEU A 47 -0.54 -4.14 -10.83
C LEU A 47 -0.73 -5.11 -9.66
N ARG A 48 -1.28 -6.32 -9.90
CA ARG A 48 -1.39 -7.35 -8.85
C ARG A 48 -0.04 -7.74 -8.25
N ARG A 49 0.98 -7.88 -9.10
CA ARG A 49 2.34 -8.21 -8.66
C ARG A 49 2.98 -7.07 -7.87
N LEU A 50 2.76 -5.82 -8.29
CA LEU A 50 3.25 -4.64 -7.58
C LEU A 50 2.62 -4.52 -6.19
N ILE A 51 1.29 -4.71 -6.08
CA ILE A 51 0.59 -4.70 -4.79
C ILE A 51 1.13 -5.80 -3.86
N ALA A 52 1.34 -7.01 -4.39
CA ALA A 52 1.91 -8.11 -3.61
C ALA A 52 3.34 -7.79 -3.13
N ALA A 53 4.18 -7.22 -3.99
CA ALA A 53 5.55 -6.84 -3.65
C ALA A 53 5.61 -5.71 -2.62
N ASP A 54 4.73 -4.70 -2.75
CA ASP A 54 4.62 -3.62 -1.78
C ASP A 54 4.19 -4.16 -0.41
N ASN A 55 3.16 -5.01 -0.36
CA ASN A 55 2.72 -5.64 0.89
C ASN A 55 3.83 -6.42 1.61
N ILE A 56 4.65 -7.17 0.85
CA ILE A 56 5.82 -7.87 1.41
C ILE A 56 6.84 -6.86 1.95
N THR A 57 7.14 -5.82 1.18
CA THR A 57 8.10 -4.78 1.56
C THR A 57 7.66 -4.04 2.84
N GLN A 58 6.40 -3.64 2.93
CA GLN A 58 5.85 -2.96 4.11
C GLN A 58 5.94 -3.86 5.36
N LYS A 59 5.64 -5.16 5.22
CA LYS A 59 5.74 -6.12 6.33
C LYS A 59 7.17 -6.27 6.83
N GLU A 60 8.13 -6.43 5.92
CA GLU A 60 9.54 -6.60 6.27
C GLU A 60 10.13 -5.33 6.87
N ASN A 61 9.78 -4.15 6.33
CA ASN A 61 10.16 -2.87 6.91
C ASN A 61 9.63 -2.74 8.34
N ALA A 62 8.35 -3.04 8.58
CA ALA A 62 7.77 -3.01 9.92
C ALA A 62 8.48 -3.96 10.90
N ARG A 63 8.92 -5.14 10.43
CA ARG A 63 9.73 -6.07 11.25
C ARG A 63 11.07 -5.45 11.63
N VAL A 64 11.82 -4.97 10.64
CA VAL A 64 13.14 -4.37 10.86
C VAL A 64 13.06 -3.13 11.74
N GLU A 65 12.03 -2.30 11.57
CA GLU A 65 11.77 -1.15 12.43
C GLU A 65 11.50 -1.55 13.88
N ALA A 66 10.74 -2.63 14.11
CA ALA A 66 10.49 -3.15 15.45
C ALA A 66 11.77 -3.69 16.10
N GLU A 67 12.58 -4.47 15.37
CA GLU A 67 13.87 -4.98 15.83
C GLU A 67 14.84 -3.83 16.18
N LEU A 68 14.90 -2.81 15.32
CA LEU A 68 15.72 -1.63 15.54
C LEU A 68 15.26 -0.84 16.77
N ALA A 69 13.95 -0.72 16.99
CA ALA A 69 13.39 -0.06 18.17
C ALA A 69 13.79 -0.81 19.46
N ILE A 70 13.72 -2.15 19.45
CA ILE A 70 14.13 -2.99 20.59
C ILE A 70 15.63 -2.85 20.85
N ALA A 71 16.48 -2.97 19.82
CA ALA A 71 17.92 -2.82 19.96
C ALA A 71 18.30 -1.44 20.53
N ARG A 72 17.65 -0.37 20.04
CA ARG A 72 17.82 0.99 20.57
C ARG A 72 17.39 1.09 22.03
N ALA A 73 16.32 0.40 22.44
CA ALA A 73 15.88 0.38 23.82
C ALA A 73 16.86 -0.39 24.73
N MET A 74 17.41 -1.52 24.27
CA MET A 74 18.43 -2.30 25.02
C MET A 74 19.70 -1.50 25.25
N LEU A 75 20.21 -0.82 24.21
CA LEU A 75 21.36 0.08 24.32
C LEU A 75 21.11 1.21 25.33
N ARG A 76 19.93 1.84 25.30
CA ARG A 76 19.55 2.88 26.28
C ARG A 76 19.45 2.33 27.71
N ALA A 77 19.04 1.08 27.87
CA ALA A 77 18.92 0.43 29.16
C ALA A 77 20.26 -0.13 29.70
N GLY A 78 21.37 0.06 28.96
CA GLY A 78 22.68 -0.50 29.33
C GLY A 78 22.72 -2.04 29.32
N LYS A 79 21.74 -2.69 28.69
CA LYS A 79 21.71 -4.15 28.51
C LYS A 79 22.42 -4.48 27.20
N THR A 80 23.45 -5.33 27.26
CA THR A 80 24.12 -5.85 26.07
C THR A 80 23.17 -6.75 25.29
N LEU A 81 23.20 -6.65 23.96
CA LEU A 81 22.42 -7.48 23.02
C LEU A 81 22.66 -8.97 23.24
#